data_AF-A0A520JNE0-F1
#
_entry.id   AF-A0A520JNE0-F1
#
_cell.length_a   1.000
_cell.length_b   1.000
_cell.length_c   1.000
_cell.angle_alpha   90.00
_cell.angle_beta   90.00
_cell.angle_gamma   90.00
#
_symmetry.space_group_name_H-M   'P 1'
#
loop_
_entity.id
_entity.type
_entity.pdbx_description
1 polymer ?
#
loop_
_entity_poly.entity_id
_entity_poly.type
_entity_poly.pdbx_seq_one_letter_code
_entity_poly.pdbx_strand_id
1 'polypeptide(L)'
;FWFGADRDARPWEPSGEDFLSATLCEAVLMRDVLGGEAGAWLGAFLPDPAGAAVACLRVPAIVTDRRDGRLAHIDGLNLARAWCWYSLADALPDPAATEAVARAHLDAALPHLADDYMGEHWLATFALLALTTAAADTVSEPLA
;
A
#
# COMPACT_ATOMS: atom_id res chain seq x y z
N PHE A 1 0.83 20.90 8.31
CA PHE A 1 1.66 19.68 8.13
C PHE A 1 2.45 19.81 6.84
N TRP A 2 3.64 19.19 6.73
CA TRP A 2 4.47 19.23 5.51
C TRP A 2 3.66 18.85 4.26
N PHE A 3 2.89 17.76 4.32
CA PHE A 3 1.99 17.27 3.26
C PHE A 3 0.59 17.92 3.23
N GLY A 4 0.32 18.93 4.07
CA GLY A 4 -1.06 19.42 4.28
C GLY A 4 -1.69 20.05 3.02
N ALA A 5 -0.86 20.59 2.15
CA ALA A 5 -1.29 21.26 0.92
C ALA A 5 -1.23 20.36 -0.33
N ASP A 6 -0.85 19.09 -0.18
CA ASP A 6 -0.64 18.19 -1.31
C ASP A 6 -1.97 17.74 -1.90
N ARG A 7 -2.07 17.77 -3.23
CA ARG A 7 -3.30 17.57 -4.00
C ARG A 7 -2.97 16.85 -5.29
N ASP A 8 -3.96 16.19 -5.89
CA ASP A 8 -3.85 15.63 -7.24
C ASP A 8 -2.59 14.78 -7.46
N ALA A 9 -2.35 13.79 -6.59
CA ALA A 9 -1.15 12.96 -6.64
C ALA A 9 -0.89 12.37 -8.05
N ARG A 10 0.38 12.39 -8.47
CA ARG A 10 0.89 11.83 -9.73
C ARG A 10 2.16 11.02 -9.44
N PRO A 11 2.01 9.81 -8.89
CA PRO A 11 3.14 8.98 -8.47
C PRO A 11 4.08 8.63 -9.63
N TRP A 12 5.38 8.78 -9.40
CA TRP A 12 6.43 8.17 -10.22
C TRP A 12 6.94 6.92 -9.51
N GLU A 13 6.18 5.83 -9.61
CA GLU A 13 6.51 4.55 -8.98
C GLU A 13 6.21 3.38 -9.94
N PRO A 14 7.02 2.30 -9.92
CA PRO A 14 8.24 2.12 -9.13
C PRO A 14 9.47 2.83 -9.73
N SER A 15 10.42 3.26 -8.89
CA SER A 15 11.71 3.86 -9.23
C SER A 15 12.85 2.84 -9.45
N GLY A 16 12.58 1.55 -9.15
CA GLY A 16 13.48 0.41 -9.42
C GLY A 16 14.11 -0.23 -8.16
N GLU A 17 14.18 0.50 -7.05
CA GLU A 17 14.71 0.00 -5.76
C GLU A 17 13.79 0.35 -4.57
N ASP A 18 12.54 0.74 -4.85
CA ASP A 18 11.60 1.18 -3.82
C ASP A 18 11.28 0.03 -2.85
N PHE A 19 11.27 0.35 -1.56
CA PHE A 19 10.69 -0.49 -0.50
C PHE A 19 9.29 -0.03 -0.07
N LEU A 20 9.01 1.26 -0.22
CA LEU A 20 7.80 1.91 0.23
C LEU A 20 7.16 2.63 -0.95
N SER A 21 5.83 2.68 -0.97
CA SER A 21 5.11 3.60 -1.86
C SER A 21 5.06 4.95 -1.18
N ALA A 22 5.82 5.93 -1.67
CA ALA A 22 5.85 7.26 -1.09
C ALA A 22 4.45 7.88 -1.06
N THR A 23 3.70 7.74 -2.17
CA THR A 23 2.35 8.31 -2.27
C THR A 23 1.36 7.65 -1.31
N LEU A 24 1.37 6.33 -1.17
CA LEU A 24 0.43 5.65 -0.28
C LEU A 24 0.83 5.76 1.19
N CYS A 25 2.12 5.75 1.51
CA CYS A 25 2.61 6.00 2.87
C CYS A 25 2.26 7.41 3.35
N GLU A 26 2.33 8.42 2.46
CA GLU A 26 1.85 9.76 2.76
C GLU A 26 0.35 9.77 3.10
N ALA A 27 -0.48 9.10 2.29
CA ALA A 27 -1.91 9.03 2.53
C ALA A 27 -2.26 8.36 3.88
N VAL A 28 -1.59 7.24 4.23
CA VAL A 28 -1.77 6.58 5.53
C VAL A 28 -1.30 7.47 6.68
N LEU A 29 -0.14 8.12 6.54
CA LEU A 29 0.36 9.05 7.55
C LEU A 29 -0.63 10.19 7.79
N MET A 30 -1.15 10.79 6.72
CA MET A 30 -2.06 11.92 6.81
C MET A 30 -3.44 11.53 7.32
N ARG A 31 -3.90 10.30 7.06
CA ARG A 31 -5.07 9.71 7.73
C ARG A 31 -4.91 9.77 9.26
N ASP A 32 -3.77 9.34 9.77
CA ASP A 32 -3.51 9.25 11.21
C ASP A 32 -3.28 10.62 11.85
N VAL A 33 -2.61 11.53 11.13
CA VAL A 33 -2.24 12.86 11.65
C VAL A 33 -3.43 13.83 11.66
N LEU A 34 -4.32 13.77 10.66
CA LEU A 34 -5.42 14.73 10.50
C LEU A 34 -6.70 14.35 11.25
N GLY A 35 -6.87 13.10 11.67
CA GLY A 35 -8.08 12.64 12.33
C GLY A 35 -9.33 12.94 11.50
N GLY A 36 -10.25 13.74 12.04
CA GLY A 36 -11.53 14.07 11.37
C GLY A 36 -11.40 14.82 10.04
N GLU A 37 -10.27 15.47 9.77
CA GLU A 37 -10.02 16.18 8.50
C GLU A 37 -9.45 15.26 7.41
N ALA A 38 -9.10 14.02 7.75
CA ALA A 38 -8.42 13.08 6.85
C ALA A 38 -9.20 12.82 5.56
N GLY A 39 -10.52 12.61 5.62
CA GLY A 39 -11.32 12.30 4.44
C GLY A 39 -11.35 13.44 3.41
N ALA A 40 -11.46 14.69 3.88
CA ALA A 40 -11.43 15.86 3.00
C ALA A 40 -10.06 16.06 2.35
N TRP A 41 -8.98 15.85 3.11
CA TRP A 41 -7.62 15.90 2.57
C TRP A 41 -7.37 14.76 1.58
N LEU A 42 -7.77 13.53 1.91
CA LEU A 42 -7.57 12.35 1.06
C LEU A 42 -8.32 12.47 -0.26
N GLY A 43 -9.57 12.96 -0.23
CA GLY A 43 -10.34 13.21 -1.46
C GLY A 43 -9.74 14.31 -2.35
N ALA A 44 -8.91 15.19 -1.79
CA ALA A 44 -8.21 16.22 -2.56
C ALA A 44 -6.82 15.75 -3.04
N PHE A 45 -6.18 14.85 -2.28
CA PHE A 45 -4.89 14.22 -2.61
C PHE A 45 -5.04 13.12 -3.67
N LEU A 46 -6.02 12.23 -3.51
CA LEU A 46 -6.37 11.13 -4.41
C LEU A 46 -7.84 11.25 -4.86
N PRO A 47 -8.18 12.24 -5.71
CA PRO A 47 -9.56 12.50 -6.12
C PRO A 47 -10.18 11.38 -6.96
N ASP A 48 -9.35 10.61 -7.68
CA ASP A 48 -9.76 9.41 -8.41
C ASP A 48 -8.76 8.27 -8.14
N PRO A 49 -8.95 7.50 -7.04
CA PRO A 49 -8.07 6.39 -6.69
C PRO A 49 -8.07 5.25 -7.74
N ALA A 50 -9.12 5.16 -8.56
CA ALA A 50 -9.23 4.20 -9.65
C ALA A 50 -8.67 4.75 -10.99
N GLY A 51 -8.35 6.04 -11.03
CA GLY A 51 -7.99 6.78 -12.24
C GLY A 51 -6.64 6.40 -12.84
N ALA A 52 -6.46 6.82 -14.10
CA ALA A 52 -5.23 6.58 -14.85
C ALA A 52 -4.00 7.27 -14.21
N ALA A 53 -4.21 8.40 -13.55
CA ALA A 53 -3.16 9.19 -12.88
C ALA A 53 -2.39 8.40 -11.81
N VAL A 54 -3.03 7.41 -11.20
CA VAL A 54 -2.50 6.61 -10.09
C VAL A 54 -2.52 5.12 -10.39
N ALA A 55 -2.73 4.73 -11.65
CA ALA A 55 -2.86 3.33 -12.05
C ALA A 55 -1.64 2.47 -11.67
N CYS A 56 -0.44 3.07 -11.63
CA CYS A 56 0.80 2.39 -11.22
C CYS A 56 0.80 1.93 -9.75
N LEU A 57 -0.08 2.49 -8.91
CA LEU A 57 -0.23 2.10 -7.51
C LEU A 57 -1.15 0.88 -7.32
N ARG A 58 -1.95 0.52 -8.34
CA ARG A 58 -2.95 -0.57 -8.27
C ARG A 58 -2.47 -1.89 -8.89
N VAL A 59 -1.37 -1.84 -9.64
CA VAL A 59 -0.81 -3.01 -10.32
C VAL A 59 0.42 -3.47 -9.56
N PRO A 60 0.53 -4.76 -9.19
CA PRO A 60 1.73 -5.29 -8.56
C PRO A 60 2.99 -4.98 -9.36
N ALA A 61 4.02 -4.51 -8.66
CA ALA A 61 5.32 -4.29 -9.28
C ALA A 61 5.98 -5.64 -9.56
N ILE A 62 6.65 -5.74 -10.71
CA ILE A 62 7.23 -6.99 -11.20
C ILE A 62 8.70 -7.05 -10.78
N VAL A 63 9.07 -8.10 -10.04
CA VAL A 63 10.48 -8.40 -9.76
C VAL A 63 11.01 -9.31 -10.87
N THR A 64 12.00 -8.82 -11.62
CA THR A 64 12.55 -9.53 -12.79
C THR A 64 13.68 -10.50 -12.46
N ASP A 65 14.50 -10.23 -11.44
CA ASP A 65 15.47 -11.18 -10.87
C ASP A 65 15.53 -11.02 -9.35
N ARG A 66 15.00 -12.01 -8.63
CA ARG A 66 14.95 -12.01 -7.16
C ARG A 66 16.31 -12.24 -6.50
N ARG A 67 17.31 -12.73 -7.25
CA ARG A 67 18.67 -12.92 -6.72
C ARG A 67 19.47 -11.61 -6.72
N ASP A 68 18.97 -10.59 -7.42
CA ASP A 68 19.48 -9.24 -7.30
C ASP A 68 18.86 -8.61 -6.05
N GLY A 69 19.68 -8.44 -5.01
CA GLY A 69 19.24 -7.88 -3.73
C GLY A 69 18.59 -6.49 -3.85
N ARG A 70 18.86 -5.72 -4.92
CA ARG A 70 18.18 -4.44 -5.17
C ARG A 70 16.77 -4.62 -5.68
N LEU A 71 16.55 -5.62 -6.54
CA LEU A 71 15.24 -5.91 -7.10
C LEU A 71 14.35 -6.68 -6.11
N ALA A 72 14.95 -7.41 -5.16
CA ALA A 72 14.22 -8.02 -4.04
C ALA A 72 13.43 -6.99 -3.20
N HIS A 73 13.83 -5.71 -3.20
CA HIS A 73 13.10 -4.63 -2.54
C HIS A 73 11.68 -4.43 -3.08
N ILE A 74 11.45 -4.79 -4.35
CA ILE A 74 10.15 -4.60 -5.02
C ILE A 74 9.06 -5.53 -4.45
N ASP A 75 9.42 -6.69 -3.87
CA ASP A 75 8.47 -7.47 -3.07
C ASP A 75 8.09 -6.70 -1.79
N GLY A 76 9.04 -5.98 -1.18
CA GLY A 76 8.78 -5.03 -0.09
C GLY A 76 7.83 -3.91 -0.47
N LEU A 77 8.02 -3.30 -1.64
CA LEU A 77 7.09 -2.30 -2.19
C LEU A 77 5.68 -2.87 -2.32
N ASN A 78 5.52 -4.08 -2.86
CA ASN A 78 4.21 -4.72 -2.98
C ASN A 78 3.57 -4.95 -1.59
N LEU A 79 4.31 -5.43 -0.60
CA LEU A 79 3.80 -5.59 0.76
C LEU A 79 3.42 -4.24 1.40
N ALA A 80 4.22 -3.19 1.20
CA ALA A 80 3.91 -1.85 1.66
C ALA A 80 2.64 -1.28 1.00
N ARG A 81 2.47 -1.49 -0.32
CA ARG A 81 1.25 -1.11 -1.05
C ARG A 81 0.03 -1.86 -0.55
N ALA A 82 0.17 -3.17 -0.30
CA ALA A 82 -0.91 -3.97 0.29
C ALA A 82 -1.34 -3.39 1.64
N TRP A 83 -0.39 -3.14 2.55
CA TRP A 83 -0.65 -2.51 3.85
C TRP A 83 -1.37 -1.16 3.72
N CYS A 84 -0.88 -0.28 2.85
CA CYS A 84 -1.49 1.04 2.70
C CYS A 84 -2.88 0.99 2.07
N TRP A 85 -3.11 0.14 1.08
CA TRP A 85 -4.44 0.00 0.48
C TRP A 85 -5.46 -0.57 1.47
N TYR A 86 -5.11 -1.59 2.25
CA TYR A 86 -5.96 -2.06 3.36
C TYR A 86 -6.25 -0.92 4.34
N SER A 87 -5.22 -0.18 4.74
CA SER A 87 -5.35 0.94 5.68
C SER A 87 -6.28 2.08 5.19
N LEU A 88 -6.45 2.23 3.88
CA LEU A 88 -7.24 3.30 3.29
C LEU A 88 -8.62 2.83 2.81
N ALA A 89 -8.91 1.53 2.80
CA ALA A 89 -10.10 0.97 2.17
C ALA A 89 -11.41 1.64 2.63
N ASP A 90 -11.62 1.76 3.93
CA ASP A 90 -12.82 2.38 4.53
C ASP A 90 -12.96 3.88 4.22
N ALA A 91 -11.87 4.55 3.86
CA ALA A 91 -11.85 5.97 3.53
C ALA A 91 -12.10 6.23 2.04
N LEU A 92 -12.20 5.18 1.22
CA LEU A 92 -12.38 5.26 -0.23
C LEU A 92 -13.79 4.82 -0.68
N PRO A 93 -14.23 5.24 -1.89
CA PRO A 93 -15.62 5.03 -2.32
C PRO A 93 -16.07 3.57 -2.45
N ASP A 94 -15.13 2.64 -2.69
CA ASP A 94 -15.39 1.21 -2.85
C ASP A 94 -14.36 0.41 -2.05
N PRO A 95 -14.65 0.13 -0.76
CA PRO A 95 -13.73 -0.61 0.11
C PRO A 95 -13.41 -2.01 -0.44
N ALA A 96 -14.39 -2.75 -0.94
CA ALA A 96 -14.18 -4.09 -1.45
C ALA A 96 -13.27 -4.12 -2.69
N ALA A 97 -13.45 -3.19 -3.63
CA ALA A 97 -12.52 -3.06 -4.76
C ALA A 97 -11.12 -2.64 -4.32
N THR A 98 -11.02 -1.79 -3.30
CA THR A 98 -9.72 -1.36 -2.73
C THR A 98 -8.99 -2.52 -2.04
N GLU A 99 -9.70 -3.33 -1.25
CA GLU A 99 -9.16 -4.54 -0.63
C GLU A 99 -8.73 -5.58 -1.66
N ALA A 100 -9.44 -5.69 -2.79
CA ALA A 100 -9.03 -6.57 -3.89
C ALA A 100 -7.69 -6.13 -4.51
N VAL A 101 -7.46 -4.82 -4.65
CA VAL A 101 -6.16 -4.27 -5.07
C VAL A 101 -5.08 -4.60 -4.02
N ALA A 102 -5.38 -4.38 -2.74
CA ALA A 102 -4.45 -4.72 -1.65
C ALA A 102 -4.07 -6.20 -1.66
N ARG A 103 -5.06 -7.09 -1.86
CA ARG A 103 -4.87 -8.53 -1.95
C ARG A 103 -3.97 -8.92 -3.12
N ALA A 104 -4.17 -8.31 -4.29
CA ALA A 104 -3.33 -8.58 -5.46
C ALA A 104 -1.85 -8.26 -5.21
N HIS A 105 -1.55 -7.16 -4.50
CA HIS A 105 -0.19 -6.85 -4.08
C HIS A 105 0.37 -7.85 -3.07
N LEU A 106 -0.44 -8.24 -2.08
CA LEU A 106 -0.05 -9.22 -1.06
C LEU A 106 0.28 -10.58 -1.70
N ASP A 107 -0.60 -11.08 -2.57
CA ASP A 107 -0.45 -12.38 -3.23
C ASP A 107 0.75 -12.41 -4.19
N ALA A 108 1.12 -11.26 -4.76
CA ALA A 108 2.30 -11.14 -5.62
C ALA A 108 3.64 -11.23 -4.86
N ALA A 109 3.67 -10.89 -3.58
CA ALA A 109 4.91 -10.78 -2.80
C ALA A 109 5.04 -11.82 -1.68
N LEU A 110 3.93 -12.20 -1.04
CA LEU A 110 3.92 -13.10 0.13
C LEU A 110 4.56 -14.48 -0.14
N PRO A 111 4.37 -15.13 -1.31
CA PRO A 111 5.04 -16.40 -1.61
C PRO A 111 6.57 -16.32 -1.62
N HIS A 112 7.14 -15.12 -1.80
CA HIS A 112 8.58 -14.89 -1.98
C HIS A 112 9.29 -14.46 -0.70
N LEU A 113 8.57 -14.42 0.43
CA LEU A 113 9.06 -13.92 1.72
C LEU A 113 10.32 -14.65 2.22
N ALA A 114 10.50 -15.92 1.83
CA ALA A 114 11.56 -16.81 2.28
C ALA A 114 12.47 -17.30 1.14
N ASP A 115 12.47 -16.63 -0.01
CA ASP A 115 13.24 -17.07 -1.19
C ASP A 115 14.75 -16.82 -1.01
N ASP A 116 15.15 -15.78 -0.27
CA ASP A 116 16.56 -15.55 0.07
C ASP A 116 16.77 -14.82 1.41
N TYR A 117 18.00 -14.93 1.93
CA TYR A 117 18.42 -14.28 3.18
C TYR A 117 18.24 -12.75 3.17
N MET A 118 18.31 -12.13 1.98
CA MET A 118 18.19 -10.69 1.81
C MET A 118 16.74 -10.22 1.93
N GLY A 119 15.75 -11.06 1.63
CA GLY A 119 14.34 -10.82 1.87
C GLY A 119 13.91 -11.12 3.31
N GLU A 120 14.36 -12.25 3.86
CA GLU A 120 13.86 -12.79 5.15
C GLU A 120 13.99 -11.84 6.36
N HIS A 121 15.01 -10.98 6.40
CA HIS A 121 15.27 -10.13 7.57
C HIS A 121 14.42 -8.86 7.67
N TRP A 122 13.82 -8.38 6.57
CA TRP A 122 13.09 -7.10 6.55
C TRP A 122 11.69 -7.22 5.95
N LEU A 123 11.47 -8.12 5.00
CA LEU A 123 10.15 -8.31 4.38
C LEU A 123 9.11 -8.79 5.39
N ALA A 124 9.53 -9.54 6.41
CA ALA A 124 8.66 -10.02 7.49
C ALA A 124 7.93 -8.88 8.22
N THR A 125 8.57 -7.71 8.38
CA THR A 125 7.93 -6.53 9.00
C THR A 125 6.81 -5.98 8.14
N PHE A 126 7.01 -5.88 6.83
CA PHE A 126 5.98 -5.40 5.89
C PHE A 126 4.83 -6.40 5.75
N ALA A 127 5.15 -7.70 5.68
CA ALA A 127 4.15 -8.76 5.68
C ALA A 127 3.28 -8.73 6.94
N LEU A 128 3.89 -8.54 8.12
CA LEU A 128 3.15 -8.42 9.38
C LEU A 128 2.19 -7.24 9.35
N LEU A 129 2.64 -6.05 8.93
CA LEU A 129 1.76 -4.88 8.80
C LEU A 129 0.58 -5.17 7.86
N ALA A 130 0.84 -5.69 6.66
CA ALA A 130 -0.22 -5.99 5.70
C ALA A 130 -1.22 -7.03 6.21
N LEU A 131 -0.75 -8.13 6.80
CA LEU A 131 -1.60 -9.22 7.29
C LEU A 131 -2.43 -8.80 8.50
N THR A 132 -1.85 -8.04 9.43
CA THR A 132 -2.58 -7.57 10.62
C THR A 132 -3.66 -6.54 10.27
N THR A 133 -3.42 -5.65 9.30
CA THR A 133 -4.46 -4.74 8.81
C THR A 133 -5.57 -5.52 8.11
N ALA A 134 -5.24 -6.42 7.17
CA ALA A 134 -6.25 -7.24 6.49
C ALA A 134 -7.11 -8.09 7.46
N ALA A 135 -6.51 -8.56 8.56
CA ALA A 135 -7.21 -9.32 9.59
C ALA A 135 -8.10 -8.44 10.50
N ALA A 136 -7.75 -7.17 10.71
CA ALA A 136 -8.56 -6.24 11.50
C ALA A 136 -9.90 -5.91 10.81
N ASP A 137 -9.91 -5.87 9.47
CA ASP A 137 -11.11 -5.61 8.67
C ASP A 137 -12.11 -6.78 8.74
N THR A 138 -11.62 -8.01 8.90
CA THR A 138 -12.48 -9.21 8.95
C THR A 138 -13.19 -9.42 10.30
N VAL A 139 -12.77 -8.72 11.36
CA VAL A 139 -13.32 -8.87 12.72
C VAL A 139 -14.41 -7.83 13.05
N SER A 140 -14.64 -6.85 12.17
CA SER A 140 -15.61 -5.77 12.37
C SER A 140 -17.06 -6.09 11.94
N GLU A 141 -17.45 -7.36 11.76
CA GLU A 141 -18.89 -7.71 11.67
C GLU A 141 -19.57 -7.47 13.03
N PRO A 142 -20.66 -6.68 13.11
CA PRO A 142 -21.35 -6.47 14.36
C PRO A 142 -22.10 -7.74 14.77
N LEU A 143 -21.84 -8.19 16.00
CA LEU A 143 -22.72 -9.13 16.71
C LEU A 143 -24.14 -8.56 16.73
N ALA A 144 -25.05 -9.27 16.05
CA ALA A 144 -26.49 -9.01 16.03
C ALA A 144 -27.14 -9.16 17.42
#